data_AF-A0AAV0V705-F1
#
_entry.id   AF-A0AAV0V705-F1
#
_cell.length_a   1.000
_cell.length_b   1.000
_cell.length_c   1.000
_cell.angle_alpha   90.00
_cell.angle_beta   90.00
_cell.angle_gamma   90.00
#
_symmetry.space_group_name_H-M   'P 1'
#
loop_
_entity.id
_entity.type
_entity.pdbx_description
1 polymer ?
#
loop_
_entity_poly.entity_id
_entity_poly.type
_entity_poly.pdbx_seq_one_letter_code
_entity_poly.pdbx_strand_id
1 'polypeptide(L)'
;MECNCKIKREKEKQDKEALELADHVRREAKIYAMVNKSVASTISSVQSSFHRRHLPQECIAFSSPEGRTLFTEAINSSNNYMQIYFPLAEQFITQAEPAFCGLATLAMCLNALQIDPGRLWKGPWRWFSEELFDCCTSLTVAKEKGISMSEFICLARCYGVLMEKYRATSDFSLEQFRNLVKRTCATSSEIVVLNYSRQVLGQTGEGHFSPIGGYHAERDMVLLMDVARFKYPPHWVKLSRVFHAMQRVDPSNDLPRGLVILKEGAHAAGCTSNERQLLLCNEQLEVPVVPARRQCCCSSSAVAAHRMADPPL
;
A
#
# COMPACT_ATOMS: atom_id res chain seq x y z
N MET A 1 -25.87 -45.81 -77.08
CA MET A 1 -26.55 -44.67 -76.42
C MET A 1 -27.01 -45.16 -75.06
N GLU A 2 -26.32 -44.78 -73.99
CA GLU A 2 -26.73 -45.17 -72.64
C GLU A 2 -27.90 -44.31 -72.16
N CYS A 3 -28.84 -44.95 -71.45
CA CYS A 3 -30.08 -44.34 -71.00
C CYS A 3 -29.78 -43.25 -69.94
N ASN A 4 -30.29 -42.04 -70.14
CA ASN A 4 -30.13 -40.86 -69.28
C ASN A 4 -30.42 -41.12 -67.78
N CYS A 5 -31.27 -42.12 -67.47
CA CYS A 5 -31.56 -42.53 -66.10
C CYS A 5 -30.38 -43.22 -65.38
N LYS A 6 -29.47 -43.90 -66.08
CA LYS A 6 -28.29 -44.53 -65.47
C LYS A 6 -27.24 -43.49 -65.09
N ILE A 7 -26.97 -42.55 -65.99
CA ILE A 7 -26.02 -41.44 -65.77
C ILE A 7 -26.47 -40.57 -64.59
N LYS A 8 -27.78 -40.31 -64.46
CA LYS A 8 -28.33 -39.56 -63.32
C LYS A 8 -28.14 -40.29 -61.98
N ARG A 9 -28.38 -41.60 -61.93
CA ARG A 9 -28.19 -42.41 -60.72
C ARG A 9 -26.71 -42.53 -60.31
N GLU A 10 -25.81 -42.64 -61.28
CA GLU A 10 -24.37 -42.67 -61.01
C GLU A 10 -23.87 -41.33 -60.48
N LYS A 11 -24.35 -40.22 -61.05
CA LYS A 11 -24.05 -38.88 -60.54
C LYS A 11 -24.57 -38.66 -59.12
N GLU A 12 -25.81 -39.07 -58.84
CA GLU A 12 -26.39 -38.99 -57.49
C GLU A 12 -25.61 -39.84 -56.48
N LYS A 13 -25.07 -40.98 -56.90
CA LYS A 13 -24.21 -41.83 -56.06
C LYS A 13 -22.85 -41.17 -55.79
N GLN A 14 -22.22 -40.61 -56.82
CA GLN A 14 -20.94 -39.90 -56.68
C GLN A 14 -21.08 -38.64 -55.81
N ASP A 15 -22.17 -37.88 -55.97
CA ASP A 15 -22.43 -36.69 -55.15
C ASP A 15 -22.65 -37.06 -53.68
N LYS A 16 -23.29 -38.21 -53.41
CA LYS A 16 -23.48 -38.72 -52.04
C LYS A 16 -22.16 -39.20 -51.41
N GLU A 17 -21.33 -39.91 -52.15
CA GLU A 17 -20.00 -40.34 -51.70
C GLU A 17 -19.07 -39.14 -51.44
N ALA A 18 -19.13 -38.10 -52.29
CA ALA A 18 -18.40 -36.86 -52.10
C ALA A 18 -18.85 -36.10 -50.84
N LEU A 19 -20.15 -36.07 -50.55
CA LEU A 19 -20.70 -35.45 -49.36
C LEU A 19 -20.29 -36.20 -48.08
N GLU A 20 -20.33 -37.53 -48.10
CA GLU A 20 -19.90 -38.38 -46.98
C GLU A 20 -18.40 -38.22 -46.69
N LEU A 21 -17.56 -38.11 -47.73
CA LEU A 21 -16.13 -37.84 -47.59
C LEU A 21 -15.88 -36.44 -47.00
N ALA A 22 -16.60 -35.41 -47.48
CA ALA A 22 -16.49 -34.05 -46.96
C ALA A 22 -16.88 -33.97 -45.47
N ASP A 23 -17.92 -34.69 -45.07
CA ASP A 23 -18.34 -34.78 -43.67
C ASP A 23 -17.32 -35.53 -42.80
N HIS A 24 -16.69 -36.57 -43.34
CA HIS A 24 -15.63 -37.30 -42.62
C HIS A 24 -14.41 -36.41 -42.38
N VAL A 25 -13.92 -35.72 -43.41
CA VAL A 25 -12.80 -34.75 -43.31
C VAL A 25 -13.12 -33.64 -42.32
N ARG A 26 -14.36 -33.14 -42.31
CA ARG A 26 -14.82 -32.10 -41.37
C ARG A 26 -14.86 -32.59 -39.92
N ARG A 27 -15.19 -33.86 -39.68
CA ARG A 27 -15.16 -34.47 -38.34
C ARG A 27 -13.72 -34.67 -37.85
N GLU A 28 -12.82 -35.15 -38.71
CA GLU A 28 -11.40 -35.31 -38.36
C GLU A 28 -10.75 -33.96 -38.05
N ALA A 29 -11.01 -32.93 -38.84
CA ALA A 29 -10.51 -31.58 -38.57
C ALA A 29 -11.01 -31.02 -37.21
N LYS A 30 -12.26 -31.32 -36.84
CA LYS A 30 -12.81 -30.94 -35.53
C LYS A 30 -12.14 -31.70 -34.38
N ILE A 31 -11.90 -33.01 -34.55
CA ILE A 31 -11.22 -33.84 -33.56
C ILE A 31 -9.78 -33.33 -33.38
N TYR A 32 -9.06 -33.09 -34.48
CA TYR A 32 -7.70 -32.57 -34.44
C TYR A 32 -7.63 -31.19 -33.78
N ALA A 33 -8.59 -30.30 -34.04
CA ALA A 33 -8.69 -29.00 -33.38
C ALA A 33 -9.00 -29.13 -31.87
N MET A 34 -9.88 -30.07 -31.47
CA MET A 34 -10.18 -30.33 -30.06
C MET A 34 -8.98 -30.92 -29.31
N VAL A 35 -8.26 -31.86 -29.92
CA VAL A 35 -7.04 -32.45 -29.35
C VAL A 35 -5.96 -31.38 -29.20
N ASN A 36 -5.72 -30.56 -30.22
CA ASN A 36 -4.73 -29.48 -30.13
C ASN A 36 -5.11 -28.41 -29.09
N LYS A 37 -6.40 -28.10 -28.92
CA LYS A 37 -6.88 -27.17 -27.88
C LYS A 37 -6.71 -27.76 -26.47
N SER A 38 -6.93 -29.06 -26.30
CA SER A 38 -6.68 -29.80 -25.06
C SER A 38 -5.19 -29.87 -24.73
N VAL A 39 -4.34 -30.17 -25.72
CA VAL A 39 -2.88 -30.19 -25.56
C VAL A 39 -2.33 -28.79 -25.26
N ALA A 40 -2.80 -27.75 -25.94
CA ALA A 40 -2.43 -26.36 -25.63
C ALA A 40 -2.89 -25.94 -24.22
N SER A 41 -4.08 -26.35 -23.78
CA SER A 41 -4.58 -26.15 -22.41
C SER A 41 -3.76 -26.89 -21.37
N THR A 42 -3.23 -28.07 -21.70
CA THR A 42 -2.43 -28.91 -20.79
C THR A 42 -0.98 -28.42 -20.69
N ILE A 43 -0.44 -27.83 -21.76
CA ILE A 43 0.89 -27.19 -21.77
C ILE A 43 0.86 -25.83 -21.06
N SER A 44 -0.29 -25.17 -20.98
CA SER A 44 -0.44 -23.83 -20.37
C SER A 44 -0.58 -23.81 -18.84
N SER A 45 -0.59 -24.96 -18.15
CA SER A 45 -0.78 -25.00 -16.70
C SER A 45 0.42 -25.54 -15.92
N VAL A 46 1.65 -25.24 -16.36
CA VAL A 46 2.74 -25.11 -15.39
C VAL A 46 2.37 -23.92 -14.52
N GLN A 47 1.75 -24.17 -13.37
CA GLN A 47 1.49 -23.12 -12.39
C GLN A 47 2.80 -22.37 -12.16
N SER A 48 2.86 -21.12 -12.61
CA SER A 48 4.02 -20.27 -12.42
C SER A 48 4.14 -19.99 -10.92
N SER A 49 4.92 -20.82 -10.23
CA SER A 49 5.26 -20.60 -8.83
C SER A 49 6.45 -19.64 -8.75
N PHE A 50 6.50 -18.86 -7.68
CA PHE A 50 7.61 -17.95 -7.41
C PHE A 50 8.19 -18.25 -6.04
N HIS A 51 9.50 -18.43 -5.97
CA HIS A 51 10.24 -18.51 -4.71
C HIS A 51 11.27 -17.37 -4.69
N ARG A 52 10.94 -16.30 -3.96
CA ARG A 52 11.72 -15.06 -3.91
C ARG A 52 11.93 -14.40 -5.28
N ARG A 53 12.61 -13.27 -5.27
CA ARG A 53 13.11 -12.54 -6.44
C ARG A 53 14.52 -12.05 -6.14
N HIS A 54 15.36 -11.98 -7.17
CA HIS A 54 16.67 -11.34 -7.03
C HIS A 54 16.49 -9.84 -6.80
N LEU A 55 17.25 -9.31 -5.84
CA LEU A 55 17.34 -7.87 -5.66
C LEU A 55 17.98 -7.23 -6.90
N PRO A 56 17.49 -6.05 -7.33
CA PRO A 56 18.16 -5.24 -8.33
C PRO A 56 19.58 -4.87 -7.89
N GLN A 57 20.47 -4.59 -8.85
CA GLN A 57 21.89 -4.32 -8.59
C GLN A 57 22.11 -3.13 -7.65
N GLU A 58 21.18 -2.18 -7.62
CA GLU A 58 21.22 -0.98 -6.77
C GLU A 58 20.74 -1.23 -5.34
N CYS A 59 20.25 -2.44 -5.03
CA CYS A 59 19.81 -2.87 -3.71
C CYS A 59 20.80 -3.89 -3.13
N ILE A 60 21.46 -3.55 -2.03
CA ILE A 60 22.46 -4.43 -1.39
C ILE A 60 21.75 -5.31 -0.35
N ALA A 61 21.74 -6.62 -0.55
CA ALA A 61 21.12 -7.54 0.41
C ALA A 61 21.75 -7.39 1.80
N PHE A 62 20.92 -7.31 2.84
CA PHE A 62 21.38 -7.15 4.23
C PHE A 62 22.34 -8.26 4.66
N SER A 63 22.08 -9.49 4.25
CA SER A 63 22.90 -10.66 4.57
C SER A 63 24.15 -10.81 3.71
N SER A 64 24.40 -9.94 2.73
CA SER A 64 25.63 -9.98 1.91
C SER A 64 26.85 -9.48 2.69
N PRO A 65 28.09 -9.78 2.28
CA PRO A 65 29.28 -9.21 2.91
C PRO A 65 29.23 -7.67 2.98
N GLU A 66 28.88 -7.01 1.88
CA GLU A 66 28.73 -5.54 1.84
C GLU A 66 27.60 -5.04 2.74
N GLY A 67 26.46 -5.75 2.77
CA GLY A 67 25.33 -5.40 3.64
C GLY A 67 25.66 -5.50 5.13
N ARG A 68 26.50 -6.47 5.51
CA ARG A 68 27.01 -6.61 6.88
C ARG A 68 28.03 -5.51 7.21
N THR A 69 28.92 -5.17 6.28
CA THR A 69 29.83 -4.03 6.45
C THR A 69 29.06 -2.74 6.70
N LEU A 70 28.07 -2.43 5.86
CA LEU A 70 27.18 -1.27 6.05
C LEU A 70 26.51 -1.26 7.43
N PHE A 71 26.04 -2.41 7.91
CA PHE A 71 25.45 -2.50 9.25
C PHE A 71 26.48 -2.21 10.34
N THR A 72 27.66 -2.83 10.26
CA THR A 72 28.75 -2.65 11.22
C THR A 72 29.26 -1.21 11.24
N GLU A 73 29.36 -0.54 10.09
CA GLU A 73 29.75 0.87 10.00
C GLU A 73 28.66 1.78 10.57
N ALA A 74 27.38 1.52 10.26
CA ALA A 74 26.26 2.32 10.74
C ALA A 74 26.09 2.24 12.27
N ILE A 75 26.19 1.05 12.86
CA ILE A 75 26.04 0.84 14.31
C ILE A 75 27.21 1.43 15.11
N ASN A 76 28.43 1.39 14.55
CA ASN A 76 29.64 1.92 15.19
C ASN A 76 29.91 3.40 14.87
N SER A 77 29.04 4.04 14.08
CA SER A 77 29.11 5.49 13.84
C SER A 77 28.88 6.27 15.15
N SER A 78 29.40 7.50 15.22
CA SER A 78 29.31 8.34 16.44
C SER A 78 27.88 8.57 16.95
N ASN A 79 26.90 8.60 16.04
CA ASN A 79 25.49 8.77 16.39
C ASN A 79 24.71 7.45 16.51
N ASN A 80 25.33 6.31 16.20
CA ASN A 80 24.70 4.99 16.10
C ASN A 80 23.30 5.03 15.44
N TYR A 81 23.26 5.02 14.12
CA TYR A 81 22.02 5.08 13.35
C TYR A 81 21.32 3.72 13.16
N MET A 82 21.58 2.76 14.05
CA MET A 82 20.97 1.43 14.02
C MET A 82 20.13 1.15 15.27
N GLN A 83 19.87 2.14 16.13
CA GLN A 83 19.17 1.94 17.41
C GLN A 83 17.78 1.31 17.22
N ILE A 84 17.02 1.75 16.21
CA ILE A 84 15.69 1.22 15.92
C ILE A 84 15.70 -0.19 15.30
N TYR A 85 16.84 -0.66 14.79
CA TYR A 85 16.96 -2.00 14.21
C TYR A 85 16.58 -3.08 15.21
N PHE A 86 17.06 -2.97 16.45
CA PHE A 86 16.88 -4.01 17.47
C PHE A 86 15.41 -4.28 17.80
N PRO A 87 14.60 -3.28 18.21
CA PRO A 87 13.18 -3.52 18.46
C PRO A 87 12.43 -3.93 17.18
N LEU A 88 12.78 -3.41 16.00
CA LEU A 88 12.17 -3.86 14.76
C LEU A 88 12.51 -5.33 14.42
N ALA A 89 13.74 -5.76 14.71
CA ALA A 89 14.19 -7.13 14.45
C ALA A 89 13.48 -8.14 15.35
N GLU A 90 13.25 -7.79 16.63
CA GLU A 90 12.43 -8.59 17.56
C GLU A 90 11.00 -8.80 17.05
N GLN A 91 10.48 -7.82 16.30
CA GLN A 91 9.11 -7.80 15.80
C GLN A 91 8.99 -8.17 14.31
N PHE A 92 10.06 -8.65 13.69
CA PHE A 92 10.08 -8.77 12.24
C PHE A 92 9.23 -9.93 11.73
N ILE A 93 8.09 -9.60 11.14
CA ILE A 93 7.11 -10.56 10.60
C ILE A 93 7.11 -10.60 9.06
N THR A 94 6.57 -11.69 8.52
CA THR A 94 6.22 -11.80 7.10
C THR A 94 4.76 -11.38 6.96
N GLN A 95 4.43 -10.50 6.02
CA GLN A 95 3.03 -10.16 5.74
C GLN A 95 2.22 -11.42 5.41
N ALA A 96 1.07 -11.60 6.07
CA ALA A 96 0.27 -12.82 5.97
C ALA A 96 -0.42 -12.98 4.61
N GLU A 97 -0.71 -11.87 3.94
CA GLU A 97 -1.30 -11.83 2.60
C GLU A 97 -0.45 -10.95 1.68
N PRO A 98 -0.42 -11.21 0.36
CA PRO A 98 0.33 -10.38 -0.60
C PRO A 98 -0.01 -8.88 -0.57
N ALA A 99 -1.23 -8.53 -0.15
CA ALA A 99 -1.70 -7.15 -0.04
C ALA A 99 -1.49 -6.51 1.35
N PHE A 100 -1.11 -7.29 2.37
CA PHE A 100 -1.04 -6.83 3.77
C PHE A 100 0.25 -6.10 4.17
N CYS A 101 1.08 -5.68 3.21
CA CYS A 101 2.35 -4.99 3.53
C CYS A 101 2.17 -3.79 4.51
N GLY A 102 1.10 -3.01 4.35
CA GLY A 102 0.78 -1.90 5.26
C GLY A 102 0.38 -2.36 6.66
N LEU A 103 -0.47 -3.40 6.76
CA LEU A 103 -0.92 -3.97 8.04
C LEU A 103 0.23 -4.62 8.80
N ALA A 104 1.05 -5.43 8.11
CA ALA A 104 2.22 -6.08 8.69
C ALA A 104 3.23 -5.05 9.19
N THR A 105 3.48 -4.00 8.40
CA THR A 105 4.36 -2.90 8.79
C THR A 105 3.84 -2.20 10.03
N LEU A 106 2.53 -1.91 10.10
CA LEU A 106 1.94 -1.24 11.26
C LEU A 106 2.06 -2.13 12.52
N ALA A 107 1.64 -3.40 12.46
CA ALA A 107 1.78 -4.33 13.60
C ALA A 107 3.21 -4.41 14.12
N MET A 108 4.18 -4.55 13.20
CA MET A 108 5.60 -4.60 13.53
C MET A 108 6.06 -3.32 14.26
N CYS A 109 5.65 -2.14 13.76
CA CYS A 109 6.03 -0.87 14.38
C CYS A 109 5.36 -0.65 15.74
N LEU A 110 4.08 -1.01 15.90
CA LEU A 110 3.36 -0.85 17.17
C LEU A 110 3.94 -1.75 18.26
N ASN A 111 4.25 -3.00 17.95
CA ASN A 111 4.92 -3.90 18.89
C ASN A 111 6.35 -3.42 19.20
N ALA A 112 7.08 -2.87 18.21
CA ALA A 112 8.44 -2.36 18.42
C ALA A 112 8.47 -1.12 19.32
N LEU A 113 7.42 -0.30 19.27
CA LEU A 113 7.17 0.81 20.20
C LEU A 113 6.54 0.36 21.53
N GLN A 114 6.37 -0.95 21.75
CA GLN A 114 5.79 -1.56 22.95
C GLN A 114 4.38 -1.03 23.30
N ILE A 115 3.60 -0.68 22.28
CA ILE A 115 2.24 -0.19 22.47
C ILE A 115 1.32 -1.37 22.80
N ASP A 116 0.47 -1.20 23.80
CA ASP A 116 -0.51 -2.20 24.19
C ASP A 116 -1.79 -2.05 23.35
N PRO A 117 -2.23 -3.09 22.60
CA PRO A 117 -3.45 -3.01 21.80
C PRO A 117 -4.72 -2.88 22.64
N GLY A 118 -4.66 -3.05 23.97
CA GLY A 118 -5.81 -2.89 24.86
C GLY A 118 -6.88 -3.97 24.70
N ARG A 119 -6.69 -4.91 23.76
CA ARG A 119 -7.59 -6.04 23.47
C ARG A 119 -6.83 -7.34 23.32
N LEU A 120 -7.51 -8.44 23.61
CA LEU A 120 -6.94 -9.79 23.50
C LEU A 120 -6.64 -10.12 22.04
N TRP A 121 -5.52 -10.80 21.82
CA TRP A 121 -5.12 -11.38 20.55
C TRP A 121 -5.38 -12.88 20.54
N LYS A 122 -4.71 -13.64 21.42
CA LYS A 122 -4.81 -15.09 21.53
C LYS A 122 -4.78 -15.53 22.98
N GLY A 123 -5.84 -16.19 23.44
CA GLY A 123 -5.98 -16.56 24.85
C GLY A 123 -5.87 -15.31 25.75
N PRO A 124 -5.03 -15.32 26.81
CA PRO A 124 -4.84 -14.16 27.67
C PRO A 124 -3.86 -13.11 27.10
N TRP A 125 -3.24 -13.37 25.95
CA TRP A 125 -2.19 -12.51 25.40
C TRP A 125 -2.77 -11.34 24.59
N ARG A 126 -2.13 -10.18 24.73
CA ARG A 126 -2.39 -8.97 23.96
C ARG A 126 -1.18 -8.70 23.10
N TRP A 127 -1.40 -8.54 21.79
CA TRP A 127 -0.33 -8.33 20.83
C TRP A 127 -0.88 -7.76 19.53
N PHE A 128 -0.12 -6.93 18.82
CA PHE A 128 -0.54 -6.53 17.48
C PHE A 128 -0.27 -7.64 16.46
N SER A 129 -1.30 -7.96 15.69
CA SER A 129 -1.24 -8.75 14.46
C SER A 129 -2.05 -8.04 13.37
N GLU A 130 -1.87 -8.44 12.11
CA GLU A 130 -2.59 -7.87 10.98
C GLU A 130 -4.12 -7.98 11.12
N GLU A 131 -4.60 -9.01 11.83
CA GLU A 131 -6.05 -9.25 12.03
C GLU A 131 -6.71 -8.26 12.99
N LEU A 132 -5.91 -7.45 13.69
CA LEU A 132 -6.42 -6.39 14.56
C LEU A 132 -6.64 -5.07 13.82
N PHE A 133 -6.53 -4.97 12.49
CA PHE A 133 -6.70 -3.67 11.81
C PHE A 133 -8.00 -3.56 11.04
N ASP A 134 -9.09 -3.30 11.76
CA ASP A 134 -10.47 -3.29 11.25
C ASP A 134 -11.23 -1.95 11.42
N CYS A 135 -10.60 -0.90 11.98
CA CYS A 135 -11.31 0.35 12.29
C CYS A 135 -11.57 1.29 11.09
N CYS A 136 -10.67 1.35 10.11
CA CYS A 136 -10.74 2.29 8.98
C CYS A 136 -10.94 1.63 7.61
N THR A 137 -10.68 0.32 7.53
CA THR A 137 -10.93 -0.52 6.35
C THR A 137 -11.23 -1.92 6.86
N SER A 138 -12.08 -2.66 6.14
CA SER A 138 -12.25 -4.08 6.45
C SER A 138 -11.04 -4.88 5.98
N LEU A 139 -10.75 -5.98 6.67
CA LEU A 139 -9.68 -6.90 6.27
C LEU A 139 -9.94 -7.52 4.90
N THR A 140 -11.20 -7.71 4.51
CA THR A 140 -11.58 -8.20 3.17
C THR A 140 -11.15 -7.22 2.09
N VAL A 141 -11.45 -5.93 2.25
CA VAL A 141 -11.04 -4.90 1.29
C VAL A 141 -9.52 -4.75 1.26
N ALA A 142 -8.88 -4.75 2.43
CA ALA A 142 -7.42 -4.68 2.54
C ALA A 142 -6.73 -5.89 1.88
N LYS A 143 -7.35 -7.07 1.92
CA LYS A 143 -6.81 -8.30 1.31
C LYS A 143 -6.87 -8.24 -0.22
N GLU A 144 -7.89 -7.60 -0.78
CA GLU A 144 -8.04 -7.46 -2.23
C GLU A 144 -7.17 -6.34 -2.81
N LYS A 145 -7.10 -5.19 -2.13
CA LYS A 145 -6.53 -3.95 -2.70
C LYS A 145 -5.30 -3.42 -1.97
N GLY A 146 -4.98 -3.95 -0.81
CA GLY A 146 -4.03 -3.34 0.13
C GLY A 146 -4.64 -2.12 0.81
N ILE A 147 -3.79 -1.28 1.39
CA ILE A 147 -4.19 -0.03 2.02
C ILE A 147 -3.39 1.14 1.46
N SER A 148 -4.04 2.30 1.35
CA SER A 148 -3.42 3.58 1.06
C SER A 148 -2.68 4.14 2.27
N MET A 149 -1.81 5.13 2.04
CA MET A 149 -1.17 5.85 3.15
C MET A 149 -2.18 6.59 4.04
N SER A 150 -3.31 7.04 3.49
CA SER A 150 -4.38 7.68 4.28
C SER A 150 -5.05 6.68 5.22
N GLU A 151 -5.31 5.46 4.75
CA GLU A 151 -5.84 4.38 5.59
C GLU A 151 -4.82 3.93 6.64
N PHE A 152 -3.53 3.84 6.27
CA PHE A 152 -2.45 3.56 7.23
C PHE A 152 -2.43 4.57 8.38
N ILE A 153 -2.52 5.87 8.05
CA ILE A 153 -2.58 6.97 9.04
C ILE A 153 -3.83 6.84 9.92
N CYS A 154 -4.97 6.50 9.34
CA CYS A 154 -6.21 6.30 10.08
C CYS A 154 -6.11 5.13 11.07
N LEU A 155 -5.60 3.99 10.62
CA LEU A 155 -5.38 2.81 11.46
C LEU A 155 -4.42 3.13 12.61
N ALA A 156 -3.28 3.78 12.35
CA ALA A 156 -2.35 4.18 13.40
C ALA A 156 -3.00 5.11 14.44
N ARG A 157 -3.93 5.97 14.01
CA ARG A 157 -4.64 6.90 14.90
C ARG A 157 -5.63 6.18 15.81
N CYS A 158 -6.31 5.13 15.34
CA CYS A 158 -7.19 4.30 16.16
C CYS A 158 -6.47 3.69 17.38
N TYR A 159 -5.16 3.50 17.27
CA TYR A 159 -4.32 2.93 18.33
C TYR A 159 -3.55 3.98 19.14
N GLY A 160 -3.94 5.26 19.03
CA GLY A 160 -3.42 6.33 19.89
C GLY A 160 -1.97 6.70 19.65
N VAL A 161 -1.38 6.29 18.52
CA VAL A 161 0.02 6.52 18.20
C VAL A 161 0.22 7.96 17.74
N LEU A 162 1.25 8.62 18.28
CA LEU A 162 1.65 9.95 17.81
C LEU A 162 2.33 9.82 16.45
N MET A 163 2.02 10.75 15.55
CA MET A 163 2.50 10.65 14.17
C MET A 163 2.83 11.98 13.53
N GLU A 164 3.97 12.01 12.83
CA GLU A 164 4.26 13.02 11.81
C GLU A 164 4.04 12.37 10.43
N LYS A 165 3.45 13.11 9.49
CA LYS A 165 3.10 12.59 8.17
C LYS A 165 3.62 13.52 7.08
N TYR A 166 4.33 12.97 6.11
CA TYR A 166 4.92 13.73 5.01
C TYR A 166 4.59 13.05 3.68
N ARG A 167 3.85 13.75 2.83
CA ARG A 167 3.69 13.37 1.42
C ARG A 167 4.92 13.88 0.67
N ALA A 168 5.41 13.11 -0.30
CA ALA A 168 6.58 13.49 -1.09
C ALA A 168 6.20 14.44 -2.24
N THR A 169 5.61 15.58 -1.86
CA THR A 169 5.25 16.71 -2.71
C THR A 169 6.47 17.64 -2.92
N SER A 170 6.33 18.70 -3.73
CA SER A 170 7.45 19.58 -4.09
C SER A 170 8.01 20.40 -2.92
N ASP A 171 7.24 20.57 -1.85
CA ASP A 171 7.62 21.25 -0.61
C ASP A 171 8.39 20.36 0.38
N PHE A 172 8.43 19.05 0.15
CA PHE A 172 9.23 18.11 0.93
C PHE A 172 10.51 17.76 0.18
N SER A 173 11.66 18.13 0.73
CA SER A 173 12.98 17.95 0.11
C SER A 173 13.70 16.68 0.58
N LEU A 174 14.64 16.21 -0.24
CA LEU A 174 15.54 15.11 0.12
C LEU A 174 16.35 15.41 1.39
N GLU A 175 16.72 16.67 1.61
CA GLU A 175 17.48 17.06 2.80
C GLU A 175 16.62 17.01 4.08
N GLN A 176 15.36 17.44 4.00
CA GLN A 176 14.41 17.24 5.10
C GLN A 176 14.22 15.74 5.38
N PHE A 177 14.05 14.92 4.34
CA PHE A 177 13.94 13.47 4.52
C PHE A 177 15.18 12.87 5.21
N ARG A 178 16.38 13.28 4.80
CA ARG A 178 17.64 12.83 5.43
C ARG A 178 17.72 13.21 6.90
N ASN A 179 17.31 14.42 7.25
CA ASN A 179 17.33 14.89 8.64
C ASN A 179 16.31 14.15 9.51
N LEU A 180 15.13 13.83 8.96
CA LEU A 180 14.17 12.97 9.63
C LEU A 180 14.75 11.58 9.89
N VAL A 181 15.33 10.94 8.86
CA VAL A 181 15.94 9.61 8.99
C VAL A 181 17.09 9.59 10.01
N LYS A 182 17.98 10.59 9.97
CA LYS A 182 19.07 10.71 10.96
C LYS A 182 18.52 10.81 12.38
N ARG A 183 17.51 11.67 12.60
CA ARG A 183 16.88 11.84 13.92
C ARG A 183 16.28 10.54 14.43
N THR A 184 15.45 9.89 13.62
CA THR A 184 14.69 8.71 14.05
C THR A 184 15.57 7.49 14.22
N CYS A 185 16.56 7.28 13.33
CA CYS A 185 17.44 6.11 13.40
C CYS A 185 18.48 6.20 14.52
N ALA A 186 18.74 7.39 15.07
CA ALA A 186 19.62 7.60 16.22
C ALA A 186 18.93 7.26 17.57
N THR A 187 17.64 6.92 17.55
CA THR A 187 16.88 6.51 18.73
C THR A 187 16.12 5.21 18.47
N SER A 188 15.51 4.65 19.51
CA SER A 188 14.60 3.50 19.41
C SER A 188 13.13 3.88 19.69
N SER A 189 12.83 5.16 19.85
CA SER A 189 11.51 5.68 20.25
C SER A 189 10.64 6.17 19.09
N GLU A 190 11.22 6.25 17.89
CA GLU A 190 10.55 6.75 16.70
C GLU A 190 10.86 5.85 15.50
N ILE A 191 9.85 5.54 14.69
CA ILE A 191 10.00 4.65 13.53
C ILE A 191 9.54 5.39 12.27
N VAL A 192 10.42 5.48 11.27
CA VAL A 192 10.03 5.91 9.92
C VAL A 192 9.43 4.73 9.17
N VAL A 193 8.16 4.86 8.80
CA VAL A 193 7.46 3.97 7.89
C VAL A 193 7.37 4.62 6.52
N LEU A 194 7.83 3.90 5.50
CA LEU A 194 7.77 4.37 4.12
C LEU A 194 6.55 3.79 3.41
N ASN A 195 5.90 4.61 2.59
CA ASN A 195 5.05 4.19 1.49
C ASN A 195 5.76 4.57 0.19
N TYR A 196 6.15 3.58 -0.62
CA TYR A 196 7.02 3.83 -1.78
C TYR A 196 6.67 2.92 -2.96
N SER A 197 7.10 3.33 -4.16
CA SER A 197 6.93 2.56 -5.40
C SER A 197 8.10 1.61 -5.64
N ARG A 198 7.87 0.30 -5.62
CA ARG A 198 8.87 -0.73 -5.95
C ARG A 198 9.45 -0.61 -7.35
N GLN A 199 8.66 -0.14 -8.31
CA GLN A 199 9.12 0.10 -9.69
C GLN A 199 10.38 1.00 -9.74
N VAL A 200 10.42 2.07 -8.95
CA VAL A 200 11.56 3.00 -8.91
C VAL A 200 12.81 2.33 -8.32
N LEU A 201 12.61 1.32 -7.46
CA LEU A 201 13.70 0.52 -6.93
C LEU A 201 14.14 -0.59 -7.88
N GLY A 202 13.49 -0.78 -9.04
CA GLY A 202 13.72 -1.90 -9.96
C GLY A 202 13.12 -3.22 -9.47
N GLN A 203 12.29 -3.16 -8.43
CA GLN A 203 11.65 -4.32 -7.82
C GLN A 203 10.31 -4.61 -8.49
N THR A 204 9.90 -5.87 -8.47
CA THR A 204 8.59 -6.27 -8.98
C THR A 204 7.47 -5.80 -8.05
N GLY A 205 6.36 -5.34 -8.62
CA GLY A 205 5.20 -4.81 -7.89
C GLY A 205 5.11 -3.28 -7.89
N GLU A 206 4.01 -2.77 -7.33
CA GLU A 206 3.65 -1.34 -7.35
C GLU A 206 4.02 -0.63 -6.03
N GLY A 207 3.02 -0.26 -5.23
CA GLY A 207 3.20 0.35 -3.91
C GLY A 207 3.58 -0.69 -2.86
N HIS A 208 4.38 -0.27 -1.87
CA HIS A 208 4.76 -1.11 -0.74
C HIS A 208 4.93 -0.28 0.53
N PHE A 209 4.75 -0.93 1.68
CA PHE A 209 5.06 -0.38 3.00
C PHE A 209 6.16 -1.18 3.67
N SER A 210 7.12 -0.50 4.27
CA SER A 210 8.12 -1.10 5.17
C SER A 210 8.75 0.00 6.03
N PRO A 211 9.21 -0.32 7.25
CA PRO A 211 9.95 0.64 8.05
C PRO A 211 11.43 0.68 7.65
N ILE A 212 12.07 1.79 7.98
CA ILE A 212 13.52 1.93 7.96
C ILE A 212 14.09 1.32 9.24
N GLY A 213 14.93 0.31 9.09
CA GLY A 213 15.63 -0.34 10.20
C GLY A 213 16.93 0.37 10.61
N GLY A 214 17.45 1.28 9.79
CA GLY A 214 18.66 2.02 10.11
C GLY A 214 19.21 2.82 8.93
N TYR A 215 20.25 3.61 9.20
CA TYR A 215 20.83 4.55 8.23
C TYR A 215 22.36 4.50 8.24
N HIS A 216 22.96 4.46 7.06
CA HIS A 216 24.40 4.51 6.86
C HIS A 216 24.78 5.88 6.29
N ALA A 217 25.36 6.74 7.13
CA ALA A 217 25.56 8.15 6.81
C ALA A 217 26.56 8.41 5.69
N GLU A 218 27.70 7.73 5.68
CA GLU A 218 28.79 7.99 4.72
C GLU A 218 28.40 7.58 3.29
N ARG A 219 27.59 6.53 3.16
CA ARG A 219 27.07 6.06 1.87
C ARG A 219 25.67 6.56 1.55
N ASP A 220 25.04 7.35 2.43
CA ASP A 220 23.66 7.86 2.29
C ASP A 220 22.67 6.73 1.92
N MET A 221 22.64 5.67 2.73
CA MET A 221 21.80 4.48 2.51
C MET A 221 20.90 4.18 3.70
N VAL A 222 19.71 3.65 3.43
CA VAL A 222 18.76 3.19 4.46
C VAL A 222 18.55 1.69 4.34
N LEU A 223 18.40 1.02 5.48
CA LEU A 223 18.04 -0.39 5.57
C LEU A 223 16.51 -0.51 5.54
N LEU A 224 15.96 -1.10 4.47
CA LEU A 224 14.53 -1.40 4.37
C LEU A 224 14.23 -2.75 5.00
N MET A 225 13.41 -2.77 6.05
CA MET A 225 12.95 -4.00 6.72
C MET A 225 11.73 -4.57 5.99
N ASP A 226 11.96 -5.12 4.79
CA ASP A 226 10.90 -5.54 3.86
C ASP A 226 10.03 -6.68 4.43
N VAL A 227 8.77 -6.37 4.75
CA VAL A 227 7.79 -7.33 5.30
C VAL A 227 7.33 -8.38 4.26
N ALA A 228 7.57 -8.16 2.96
CA ALA A 228 7.38 -9.17 1.92
C ALA A 228 8.55 -10.17 1.89
N ARG A 229 8.83 -10.81 3.03
CA ARG A 229 10.03 -11.65 3.24
C ARG A 229 10.10 -12.89 2.33
N PHE A 230 8.95 -13.33 1.82
CA PHE A 230 8.86 -14.37 0.79
C PHE A 230 9.35 -13.91 -0.59
N LYS A 231 9.51 -12.60 -0.79
CA LYS A 231 9.85 -11.96 -2.07
C LYS A 231 11.26 -11.39 -2.06
N TYR A 232 11.57 -10.50 -1.11
CA TYR A 232 12.87 -9.83 -0.98
C TYR A 232 13.35 -9.87 0.48
N PRO A 233 14.66 -10.03 0.73
CA PRO A 233 15.21 -9.87 2.07
C PRO A 233 15.27 -8.39 2.46
N PRO A 234 15.55 -8.05 3.74
CA PRO A 234 16.02 -6.72 4.08
C PRO A 234 17.21 -6.33 3.22
N HIS A 235 17.28 -5.05 2.85
CA HIS A 235 18.28 -4.57 1.92
C HIS A 235 18.54 -3.09 2.10
N TRP A 236 19.77 -2.70 1.80
CA TRP A 236 20.21 -1.31 1.78
C TRP A 236 19.92 -0.68 0.43
N VAL A 237 19.39 0.54 0.45
CA VAL A 237 19.10 1.34 -0.75
C VAL A 237 19.54 2.78 -0.51
N LYS A 238 20.02 3.46 -1.57
CA LYS A 238 20.33 4.89 -1.51
C LYS A 238 19.11 5.70 -1.07
N LEU A 239 19.31 6.61 -0.11
CA LEU A 239 18.26 7.47 0.43
C LEU A 239 17.56 8.27 -0.67
N SER A 240 18.33 8.83 -1.61
CA SER A 240 17.82 9.57 -2.78
C SER A 240 16.89 8.74 -3.67
N ARG A 241 17.19 7.45 -3.85
CA ARG A 241 16.36 6.54 -4.67
C ARG A 241 15.06 6.19 -3.95
N VAL A 242 15.11 5.98 -2.63
CA VAL A 242 13.90 5.82 -1.80
C VAL A 242 13.04 7.09 -1.84
N PHE A 243 13.66 8.27 -1.78
CA PHE A 243 12.96 9.54 -1.90
C PHE A 243 12.23 9.68 -3.25
N HIS A 244 12.90 9.39 -4.37
CA HIS A 244 12.23 9.33 -5.69
C HIS A 244 11.10 8.29 -5.74
N ALA A 245 11.26 7.16 -5.04
CA ALA A 245 10.22 6.13 -4.96
C ALA A 245 8.96 6.60 -4.20
N MET A 246 9.11 7.49 -3.21
CA MET A 246 7.99 8.11 -2.50
C MET A 246 7.27 9.18 -3.33
N GLN A 247 7.97 9.87 -4.23
CA GLN A 247 7.37 10.91 -5.08
C GLN A 247 6.38 10.38 -6.13
N ARG A 248 6.36 9.07 -6.38
CA ARG A 248 5.39 8.46 -7.29
C ARG A 248 3.98 8.57 -6.73
N VAL A 249 3.03 9.01 -7.57
CA VAL A 249 1.60 9.06 -7.26
C VAL A 249 1.04 7.65 -7.07
N ASP A 250 0.21 7.48 -6.04
CA ASP A 250 -0.60 6.30 -5.82
C ASP A 250 -1.90 6.41 -6.63
N PRO A 251 -2.12 5.56 -7.65
CA PRO A 251 -3.30 5.65 -8.51
C PRO A 251 -4.64 5.46 -7.78
N SER A 252 -4.64 4.89 -6.57
CA SER A 252 -5.88 4.63 -5.82
C SER A 252 -6.53 5.89 -5.25
N ASN A 253 -5.74 6.95 -5.03
CA ASN A 253 -6.19 8.19 -4.40
C ASN A 253 -5.62 9.46 -5.07
N ASP A 254 -4.82 9.30 -6.13
CA ASP A 254 -4.18 10.39 -6.89
C ASP A 254 -3.30 11.33 -6.05
N LEU A 255 -2.75 10.82 -4.94
CA LEU A 255 -1.80 11.53 -4.10
C LEU A 255 -0.40 10.92 -4.21
N PRO A 256 0.68 11.72 -4.11
CA PRO A 256 2.02 11.19 -3.92
C PRO A 256 2.09 10.25 -2.72
N ARG A 257 2.95 9.25 -2.77
CA ARG A 257 3.28 8.45 -1.57
C ARG A 257 4.12 9.30 -0.59
N GLY A 258 4.83 8.69 0.35
CA GLY A 258 5.51 9.44 1.38
C GLY A 258 5.96 8.60 2.56
N LEU A 259 6.04 9.23 3.73
CA LEU A 259 6.41 8.58 4.97
C LEU A 259 5.54 9.01 6.14
N VAL A 260 5.48 8.13 7.13
CA VAL A 260 4.87 8.39 8.44
C VAL A 260 5.93 8.09 9.50
N ILE A 261 6.12 9.00 10.45
CA ILE A 261 6.95 8.75 11.64
C ILE A 261 5.99 8.38 12.76
N LEU A 262 6.19 7.22 13.37
CA LEU A 262 5.39 6.71 14.48
C LEU A 262 6.17 6.87 15.78
N LYS A 263 5.47 7.29 16.85
CA LYS A 263 6.00 7.45 18.20
C LYS A 263 4.96 7.03 19.21
N GLU A 264 5.41 6.42 20.31
CA GLU A 264 4.54 6.15 21.46
C GLU A 264 3.90 7.45 21.98
N GLY A 265 2.59 7.43 22.22
CA GLY A 265 1.87 8.51 22.89
C GLY A 265 1.65 8.18 24.36
N ALA A 266 1.63 9.20 25.23
CA ALA A 266 1.35 9.02 26.67
C ALA A 266 -0.02 8.35 26.96
N HIS A 267 -0.92 8.28 25.97
CA HIS A 267 -2.23 7.62 26.03
C HIS A 267 -2.37 6.57 24.92
N ALA A 268 -1.27 6.02 24.38
CA ALA A 268 -1.29 4.93 23.42
C ALA A 268 -1.67 3.61 24.14
N ALA A 269 -2.89 3.56 24.65
CA ALA A 269 -3.58 2.33 24.99
C ALA A 269 -4.63 2.15 23.90
N GLY A 270 -4.65 0.97 23.26
CA GLY A 270 -5.51 0.71 22.11
C GLY A 270 -6.98 1.05 22.36
N CYS A 271 -7.71 1.32 21.27
CA CYS A 271 -9.07 1.84 21.24
C CYS A 271 -9.94 1.35 22.42
N THR A 272 -9.98 2.11 23.51
CA THR A 272 -11.03 1.94 24.50
C THR A 272 -12.30 2.33 23.78
N SER A 273 -13.24 1.41 23.64
CA SER A 273 -14.60 1.68 23.19
C SER A 273 -15.30 2.60 24.19
N ASN A 274 -14.86 3.85 24.25
CA ASN A 274 -15.47 4.93 25.02
C ASN A 274 -15.96 5.93 24.00
N GLU A 275 -17.28 6.08 23.91
CA GLU A 275 -18.02 7.02 23.06
C GLU A 275 -17.46 8.47 23.12
N ARG A 276 -16.69 8.81 24.16
CA ARG A 276 -16.02 10.10 24.33
C ARG A 276 -14.96 10.45 23.28
N GLN A 277 -14.30 9.49 22.64
CA GLN A 277 -13.23 9.81 21.68
C GLN A 277 -13.75 10.09 20.26
N LEU A 278 -14.96 9.61 19.93
CA LEU A 278 -15.67 9.98 18.69
C LEU A 278 -16.12 11.44 18.70
N LEU A 279 -16.45 12.01 19.86
CA LEU A 279 -16.85 13.41 20.00
C LEU A 279 -15.71 14.39 19.67
N LEU A 280 -14.48 14.09 20.08
CA LEU A 280 -13.31 14.94 19.80
C LEU A 280 -12.91 14.95 18.31
N CYS A 281 -13.28 13.93 17.55
CA CYS A 281 -13.01 13.86 16.11
C CYS A 281 -13.98 14.75 15.30
N ASN A 282 -15.20 14.98 15.81
CA ASN A 282 -16.20 15.83 15.15
C ASN A 282 -15.99 17.33 15.38
N GLU A 283 -15.44 17.75 16.53
CA GLU A 283 -15.22 19.18 16.82
C GLU A 283 -14.13 19.82 15.96
N GLN A 284 -13.25 19.03 15.31
CA GLN A 284 -12.18 19.56 14.45
C GLN A 284 -12.58 19.69 12.97
N LEU A 285 -13.84 19.38 12.61
CA LEU A 285 -14.34 19.47 11.23
C LEU A 285 -15.38 20.58 10.99
N GLU A 286 -15.80 21.32 12.01
CA GLU A 286 -16.75 22.43 11.83
C GLU A 286 -16.02 23.77 11.69
N VAL A 287 -15.76 24.17 10.44
CA VAL A 287 -15.55 25.57 10.09
C VAL A 287 -16.88 26.31 10.31
N PRO A 288 -16.93 27.47 11.01
CA PRO A 288 -18.19 28.17 11.20
C PRO A 288 -18.73 28.69 9.86
N VAL A 289 -19.79 28.08 9.35
CA VAL A 289 -20.58 28.65 8.27
C VAL A 289 -21.34 29.84 8.85
N VAL A 290 -20.95 31.05 8.47
CA VAL A 290 -21.68 32.28 8.78
C VAL A 290 -23.10 32.14 8.21
N PRO A 291 -24.16 32.27 9.04
CA PRO A 291 -25.52 32.10 8.54
C PRO A 291 -25.88 33.28 7.64
N ALA A 292 -26.43 32.96 6.46
CA ALA A 292 -26.99 33.93 5.55
C ALA A 292 -28.05 34.79 6.26
N ARG A 293 -27.96 36.12 6.08
CA ARG A 293 -28.92 37.08 6.65
C ARG A 293 -30.34 36.71 6.22
N ARG A 294 -31.20 36.39 7.20
CA ARG A 294 -32.64 36.29 6.97
C ARG A 294 -33.20 37.69 6.68
N GLN A 295 -33.83 37.83 5.52
CA GLN A 295 -34.75 38.91 5.21
C GLN A 295 -35.89 38.90 6.23
N CYS A 296 -36.09 40.03 6.91
CA CYS A 296 -37.24 40.27 7.76
C CYS A 296 -38.36 40.83 6.87
N CYS A 297 -39.45 40.09 6.71
CA CYS A 297 -40.68 40.59 6.11
C CYS A 297 -41.50 41.29 7.20
N CYS A 298 -41.70 42.61 7.07
CA CYS A 298 -42.98 43.31 7.28
C CYS A 298 -42.74 44.83 7.25
N SER A 299 -43.05 45.47 6.13
CA SER A 299 -43.95 46.64 6.05
C SER A 299 -43.85 47.27 4.66
N SER A 300 -44.94 47.14 3.89
CA SER A 300 -45.22 48.04 2.79
C SER A 300 -46.02 49.23 3.32
N SER A 301 -45.63 50.42 2.84
CA SER A 301 -46.43 51.64 2.69
C SER A 301 -46.56 52.58 3.89
N ALA A 302 -45.83 53.70 3.88
CA ALA A 302 -46.42 55.06 3.71
C ALA A 302 -45.37 56.19 3.91
N VAL A 303 -45.02 56.83 2.79
CA VAL A 303 -44.92 58.28 2.52
C VAL A 303 -44.76 59.30 3.68
N ALA A 304 -43.82 60.23 3.43
CA ALA A 304 -43.73 61.66 3.81
C ALA A 304 -42.75 62.12 4.92
N ALA A 305 -41.68 62.76 4.41
CA ALA A 305 -41.32 64.17 4.59
C ALA A 305 -40.55 64.67 5.83
N HIS A 306 -39.60 65.57 5.49
CA HIS A 306 -38.89 66.58 6.28
C HIS A 306 -37.79 66.12 7.25
N ARG A 307 -36.73 66.88 7.50
CA ARG A 307 -35.89 67.88 6.80
C ARG A 307 -34.87 68.28 7.91
N MET A 308 -33.64 68.60 7.52
CA MET A 308 -32.64 69.36 8.31
C MET A 308 -31.99 68.59 9.47
N ALA A 309 -30.73 68.81 9.85
CA ALA A 309 -29.56 69.46 9.27
C ALA A 309 -28.40 69.11 10.23
N ASP A 310 -27.25 68.76 9.65
CA ASP A 310 -25.88 69.09 10.07
C ASP A 310 -25.25 68.67 11.43
N PRO A 311 -23.90 68.54 11.46
CA PRO A 311 -23.10 67.78 12.43
C PRO A 311 -22.21 68.73 13.27
N PRO A 312 -20.97 68.41 13.73
CA PRO A 312 -20.36 67.16 14.23
C PRO A 312 -19.79 67.31 15.68
N LEU A 313 -19.39 66.19 16.29
CA LEU A 313 -18.05 65.95 16.88
C LEU A 313 -17.97 64.49 17.38
#